data_AF-A0A7Y6RCI4-F1
#
_entry.id   AF-A0A7Y6RCI4-F1
#
_cell.length_a   1.000
_cell.length_b   1.000
_cell.length_c   1.000
_cell.angle_alpha   90.00
_cell.angle_beta   90.00
_cell.angle_gamma   90.00
#
_symmetry.space_group_name_H-M   'P 1'
#
loop_
_entity.id
_entity.type
_entity.pdbx_description
1 polymer ?
#
loop_
_entity_poly.entity_id
_entity_poly.type
_entity_poly.pdbx_seq_one_letter_code
_entity_poly.pdbx_strand_id
1 'polypeptide(L)'
;MFTRWLKRHWQRLGAEVNLNQLNSLVEDKDMLAENLENWAQQERQVGIQEGEKLGIVKTVRNLLKLGVLSDEQVAEATGLALDEVAELRIEGKR
;
A
#
# COMPACT_ATOMS: atom_id res chain seq x y z
N MET A 1 -51.95 11.88 32.72
CA MET A 1 -51.81 11.44 31.30
C MET A 1 -50.60 12.06 30.61
N PHE A 2 -50.37 13.38 30.74
CA PHE A 2 -49.24 14.10 30.14
C PHE A 2 -47.83 13.57 30.48
N THR A 3 -47.57 13.23 31.74
CA THR A 3 -46.24 12.75 32.18
C THR A 3 -45.86 11.39 31.59
N ARG A 4 -46.83 10.51 31.32
CA ARG A 4 -46.60 9.19 30.69
C ARG A 4 -46.31 9.32 29.19
N TRP A 5 -47.06 10.17 28.50
CA TRP A 5 -46.82 10.43 27.08
C TRP A 5 -45.46 11.11 26.88
N LEU A 6 -45.15 12.11 27.71
CA LEU A 6 -43.86 12.79 27.67
C LEU A 6 -42.70 11.85 27.99
N LYS A 7 -42.81 11.02 29.04
CA LYS A 7 -41.76 10.03 29.38
C LYS A 7 -41.51 9.04 28.23
N ARG A 8 -42.57 8.57 27.55
CA ARG A 8 -42.45 7.67 26.40
C ARG A 8 -41.85 8.38 25.19
N HIS A 9 -42.21 9.64 24.96
CA HIS A 9 -41.69 10.44 23.86
C HIS A 9 -40.17 10.69 24.03
N TRP A 10 -39.74 11.01 25.24
CA TRP A 10 -38.32 11.21 25.55
C TRP A 10 -37.51 9.91 25.50
N GLN A 11 -38.09 8.79 25.94
CA GLN A 11 -37.45 7.48 25.78
C GLN A 11 -37.31 7.09 24.31
N ARG A 12 -38.31 7.40 23.47
CA ARG A 12 -38.25 7.13 22.04
C ARG A 12 -37.23 8.02 21.33
N LEU A 13 -37.22 9.32 21.61
CA LEU A 13 -36.21 10.25 21.08
C LEU A 13 -34.80 9.88 21.56
N GLY A 14 -34.64 9.54 22.84
CA GLY A 14 -33.37 9.06 23.38
C GLY A 14 -32.90 7.77 22.71
N ALA A 15 -33.78 6.79 22.50
CA ALA A 15 -33.43 5.56 21.80
C ALA A 15 -33.12 5.80 20.32
N GLU A 16 -33.91 6.63 19.62
CA GLU A 16 -33.73 6.95 18.20
C GLU A 16 -32.43 7.74 17.94
N VAL A 17 -32.14 8.74 18.78
CA VAL A 17 -30.87 9.49 18.71
C VAL A 17 -29.68 8.58 19.05
N ASN A 18 -29.78 7.72 20.05
CA ASN A 18 -28.70 6.76 20.37
C ASN A 18 -28.48 5.75 19.24
N LEU A 19 -29.53 5.25 18.59
CA LEU A 19 -29.40 4.31 17.47
C LEU A 19 -28.76 4.98 16.25
N ASN A 20 -29.13 6.22 15.93
CA ASN A 20 -28.53 6.98 14.83
C ASN A 20 -27.05 7.30 15.10
N GLN A 21 -26.71 7.71 16.32
CA GLN A 21 -25.31 7.96 16.71
C GLN A 21 -24.48 6.67 16.73
N LEU A 22 -25.05 5.57 17.24
CA LEU A 22 -24.38 4.27 17.23
C LEU A 22 -24.14 3.77 15.80
N ASN A 23 -25.12 3.91 14.92
CA ASN A 23 -25.00 3.50 13.53
C ASN A 23 -23.93 4.34 12.79
N SER A 24 -23.95 5.67 12.96
CA SER A 24 -22.91 6.55 12.40
C SER A 24 -21.51 6.23 12.92
N LEU A 25 -21.34 5.91 14.21
CA LEU A 25 -20.04 5.52 14.76
C LEU A 25 -19.56 4.16 14.25
N VAL A 26 -20.47 3.21 14.03
CA VAL A 26 -20.15 1.91 13.44
C VAL A 26 -19.76 2.08 11.98
N GLU A 27 -20.52 2.84 11.21
CA GLU A 27 -20.21 3.18 9.81
C GLU A 27 -18.86 3.91 9.70
N ASP A 28 -18.58 4.91 10.55
CA ASP A 28 -17.29 5.61 10.58
C ASP A 28 -16.13 4.65 10.91
N LYS A 29 -16.34 3.75 11.87
CA LYS A 29 -15.33 2.74 12.24
C LYS A 29 -15.07 1.77 11.09
N ASP A 30 -16.12 1.34 10.39
CA ASP A 30 -16.00 0.42 9.26
C ASP A 30 -15.30 1.10 8.08
N MET A 31 -15.63 2.36 7.78
CA MET A 31 -14.93 3.15 6.77
C MET A 31 -13.44 3.35 7.11
N LEU A 32 -13.11 3.60 8.38
CA LEU A 32 -11.72 3.71 8.83
C LEU A 32 -10.96 2.39 8.71
N ALA A 33 -11.61 1.26 9.04
CA ALA A 33 -11.03 -0.06 8.89
C ALA A 33 -10.76 -0.39 7.42
N GLU A 34 -11.71 -0.10 6.53
CA GLU A 34 -11.57 -0.26 5.09
C GLU A 34 -10.43 0.61 4.53
N ASN A 35 -10.36 1.89 4.92
CA ASN A 35 -9.28 2.77 4.50
C ASN A 35 -7.90 2.27 4.96
N LEU A 36 -7.80 1.77 6.19
CA LEU A 36 -6.56 1.22 6.72
C LEU A 36 -6.14 -0.06 5.98
N GLU A 37 -7.10 -0.93 5.66
CA GLU A 37 -6.84 -2.14 4.86
C GLU A 37 -6.35 -1.75 3.46
N ASN A 38 -7.00 -0.78 2.81
CA ASN A 38 -6.61 -0.28 1.50
C ASN A 38 -5.18 0.30 1.53
N TRP A 39 -4.82 1.09 2.53
CA TRP A 39 -3.45 1.59 2.68
C TRP A 39 -2.44 0.47 2.92
N ALA A 40 -2.75 -0.51 3.77
CA ALA A 40 -1.86 -1.65 4.00
C ALA A 40 -1.64 -2.48 2.72
N GLN A 41 -2.67 -2.64 1.90
CA GLN A 41 -2.57 -3.30 0.59
C GLN A 41 -1.73 -2.48 -0.40
N GLN A 42 -1.90 -1.16 -0.43
CA GLN A 42 -1.09 -0.26 -1.27
C GLN A 42 0.38 -0.29 -0.87
N GLU A 43 0.69 -0.14 0.41
CA GLU A 43 2.06 -0.20 0.95
C GLU A 43 2.73 -1.53 0.62
N ARG A 44 1.99 -2.65 0.72
CA ARG A 44 2.50 -3.96 0.32
C ARG A 44 2.84 -4.01 -1.16
N GLN A 45 1.99 -3.47 -2.03
CA GLN A 45 2.24 -3.45 -3.47
C GLN A 45 3.44 -2.57 -3.84
N VAL A 46 3.54 -1.38 -3.23
CA VAL A 46 4.70 -0.49 -3.40
C VAL A 46 5.98 -1.20 -2.94
N GLY A 47 5.96 -1.82 -1.77
CA GLY A 47 7.11 -2.57 -1.24
C GLY A 47 7.54 -3.74 -2.13
N ILE A 48 6.59 -4.45 -2.76
CA ILE A 48 6.92 -5.50 -3.74
C ILE A 48 7.60 -4.90 -4.97
N GLN A 49 7.04 -3.83 -5.54
CA GLN A 49 7.61 -3.18 -6.73
C GLN A 49 9.01 -2.59 -6.46
N GLU A 50 9.21 -1.95 -5.31
CA GLU A 50 10.52 -1.46 -4.90
C GLU A 50 11.51 -2.61 -4.66
N GLY A 51 11.05 -3.69 -4.02
CA GLY A 51 11.85 -4.89 -3.80
C GLY A 51 12.29 -5.56 -5.10
N GLU A 52 11.41 -5.66 -6.09
CA GLU A 52 11.73 -6.17 -7.43
C GLU A 52 12.78 -5.31 -8.12
N LYS A 53 12.60 -3.98 -8.15
CA LYS A 53 13.57 -3.04 -8.73
C LYS A 53 14.94 -3.15 -8.06
N LEU A 54 14.98 -3.14 -6.72
CA LEU A 54 16.22 -3.30 -5.96
C LEU A 54 16.88 -4.65 -6.20
N GLY A 55 16.09 -5.72 -6.32
CA GLY A 55 16.54 -7.07 -6.64
C GLY A 55 17.20 -7.16 -8.02
N ILE A 56 16.58 -6.55 -9.03
CA ILE A 56 17.13 -6.49 -10.40
C ILE A 56 18.45 -5.72 -10.41
N VAL A 57 18.49 -4.52 -9.83
CA VAL A 57 19.70 -3.69 -9.76
C VAL A 57 20.84 -4.43 -9.04
N LYS A 58 20.55 -5.10 -7.92
CA LYS A 58 21.54 -5.92 -7.20
C LYS A 58 22.07 -7.06 -8.06
N THR A 59 21.18 -7.71 -8.81
CA THR A 59 21.55 -8.82 -9.72
C THR A 59 22.45 -8.31 -10.84
N VAL A 60 22.10 -7.21 -11.50
CA VAL A 60 22.93 -6.58 -12.55
C VAL A 60 24.32 -6.23 -12.00
N ARG A 61 24.41 -5.56 -10.84
CA ARG A 61 25.70 -5.22 -10.22
C ARG A 61 26.56 -6.45 -9.96
N ASN A 62 25.96 -7.55 -9.49
CA ASN A 62 26.68 -8.80 -9.29
C ASN A 62 27.19 -9.39 -10.62
N LEU A 63 26.35 -9.43 -11.65
CA LEU A 63 26.73 -9.94 -12.98
C LEU A 63 27.85 -9.10 -13.61
N LEU A 64 27.76 -7.78 -13.55
CA LEU A 64 28.79 -6.85 -14.02
C LEU A 64 30.10 -7.05 -13.26
N LYS A 65 30.04 -7.24 -11.94
CA LYS A 65 31.22 -7.51 -11.10
C LYS A 65 31.88 -8.84 -11.42
N LEU A 66 31.12 -9.86 -11.81
CA LEU A 66 31.68 -11.14 -12.28
C LEU A 66 32.44 -10.97 -13.60
N GLY A 67 32.06 -10.00 -14.44
CA GLY A 67 32.78 -9.64 -15.66
C GLY A 67 32.77 -10.70 -16.76
N VAL A 68 31.89 -11.70 -16.66
CA VAL A 68 31.80 -12.82 -17.60
C VAL A 68 30.76 -12.61 -18.72
N LEU A 69 29.87 -11.64 -18.57
CA LEU A 69 28.81 -11.32 -19.52
C LEU A 69 29.03 -9.94 -20.15
N SER A 70 28.62 -9.77 -21.41
CA SER A 70 28.51 -8.45 -22.05
C SER A 70 27.30 -7.68 -21.52
N ASP A 71 27.24 -6.36 -21.74
CA ASP A 71 26.10 -5.55 -21.28
C ASP A 71 24.80 -5.98 -21.97
N GLU A 72 24.87 -6.42 -23.22
CA GLU A 72 23.74 -6.96 -23.98
C GLU A 72 23.20 -8.26 -23.35
N GLN A 73 24.09 -9.16 -22.92
CA GLN A 73 23.69 -10.40 -22.26
C GLN A 73 23.10 -10.14 -20.87
N VAL A 74 23.61 -9.13 -20.16
CA VAL A 74 23.05 -8.74 -18.85
C VAL A 74 21.67 -8.09 -19.03
N ALA A 75 21.50 -7.22 -20.03
CA ALA A 75 20.21 -6.63 -20.38
C ALA A 75 19.19 -7.71 -20.72
N GLU A 76 19.54 -8.66 -21.59
CA GLU A 76 18.69 -9.80 -21.94
C GLU A 76 18.30 -10.65 -20.72
N ALA A 77 19.27 -11.01 -19.87
CA ALA A 77 19.03 -11.87 -18.72
C ALA A 77 18.21 -11.22 -17.59
N THR A 78 18.21 -9.89 -17.50
CA THR A 78 17.53 -9.14 -16.44
C THR A 78 16.27 -8.39 -16.91
N GLY A 79 16.06 -8.33 -18.22
CA GLY A 79 14.95 -7.58 -18.83
C GLY A 79 15.12 -6.06 -18.75
N LEU A 80 16.30 -5.57 -18.36
CA LEU A 80 16.62 -4.13 -18.38
C LEU A 80 16.98 -3.68 -19.80
N ALA A 81 16.82 -2.38 -20.04
CA ALA A 81 17.34 -1.77 -21.24
C ALA A 81 18.88 -1.67 -21.19
N LEU A 82 19.51 -1.69 -22.37
CA LEU A 82 20.97 -1.70 -22.48
C LEU A 82 21.63 -0.44 -21.90
N ASP A 83 20.96 0.70 -22.05
CA ASP A 83 21.35 1.99 -21.47
C ASP A 83 21.32 1.95 -19.94
N GLU A 84 20.29 1.36 -19.32
CA GLU A 84 20.21 1.20 -17.86
C GLU A 84 21.37 0.35 -17.31
N VAL A 85 21.72 -0.74 -18.02
CA VAL A 85 22.87 -1.59 -17.63
C VAL A 85 24.19 -0.81 -17.77
N ALA A 86 24.34 -0.03 -18.84
CA ALA A 86 25.53 0.79 -19.08
C ALA A 86 25.71 1.87 -17.99
N GLU A 87 24.62 2.53 -17.56
CA GLU A 87 24.63 3.47 -16.46
C GLU A 87 25.09 2.81 -15.15
N LEU A 88 24.51 1.66 -14.80
CA LEU A 88 24.89 0.90 -13.60
C LEU A 88 26.36 0.46 -13.60
N ARG A 89 26.93 0.16 -14.78
CA ARG A 89 28.35 -0.14 -14.94
C ARG A 89 29.24 1.07 -14.66
N ILE A 90 28.81 2.27 -15.02
CA ILE A 90 29.56 3.51 -14.74
C ILE A 90 29.49 3.85 -13.25
N GLU A 91 28.31 3.73 -12.63
CA GLU A 91 28.13 3.95 -11.20
C GLU A 91 29.03 3.04 -10.35
N GLY A 92 29.12 1.76 -10.69
CA GLY A 92 29.94 0.79 -9.93
C GLY A 92 31.46 0.99 -10.07
N LYS A 93 31.92 1.87 -10.97
CA LYS A 93 33.34 2.23 -11.15
C LYS A 93 33.73 3.52 -10.44
N ARG A 94 32.77 4.29 -9.91
CA ARG A 94 33.01 5.47 -9.08
C ARG A 94 33.28 5.05 -7.64
#